data_AF-A0A968RYG5-F1
#
_entry.id   AF-A0A968RYG5-F1
#
_cell.length_a   1.000
_cell.length_b   1.000
_cell.length_c   1.000
_cell.angle_alpha   90.00
_cell.angle_beta   90.00
_cell.angle_gamma   90.00
#
_symmetry.space_group_name_H-M   'P 1'
#
loop_
_entity.id
_entity.type
_entity.pdbx_description
1 polymer ?
#
loop_
_entity_poly.entity_id
_entity_poly.type
_entity_poly.pdbx_seq_one_letter_code
_entity_poly.pdbx_strand_id
1 'polypeptide(L)'
;MKPTLKILFLVIFGWCGLHQSAGLALPPPDEIPEEVLRNEIILEGISPISGEPLSPAEYAELQARLAESPFPPQVNPKIQELVLLLNIRKFLQILTPF
;
A
#
# COMPACT_ATOMS: atom_id res chain seq x y z
N MET A 1 8.13 -51.55 42.23
CA MET A 1 7.90 -50.42 41.30
C MET A 1 7.08 -50.90 40.12
N LYS A 2 5.80 -50.50 40.04
CA LYS A 2 4.83 -51.07 39.10
C LYS A 2 5.00 -50.38 37.71
N PRO A 3 5.25 -51.13 36.62
CA PRO A 3 5.51 -50.58 35.28
C PRO A 3 4.33 -49.80 34.70
N THR A 4 3.14 -50.01 35.27
CA THR A 4 1.91 -49.28 34.94
C THR A 4 2.02 -47.78 35.20
N LEU A 5 2.79 -47.34 36.19
CA LEU A 5 2.97 -45.91 36.49
C LEU A 5 3.88 -45.21 35.47
N LYS A 6 4.87 -45.93 34.91
CA LYS A 6 5.76 -45.40 33.86
C LYS A 6 5.03 -45.22 32.53
N ILE A 7 4.16 -46.16 32.19
CA ILE A 7 3.35 -46.10 30.96
C ILE A 7 2.33 -44.95 31.05
N LEU A 8 1.71 -44.77 32.22
CA LEU A 8 0.81 -43.64 32.48
C LEU A 8 1.53 -42.29 32.30
N PHE A 9 2.76 -42.18 32.81
CA PHE A 9 3.54 -40.94 32.70
C PHE A 9 3.97 -40.65 31.25
N LEU A 10 4.33 -41.68 30.47
CA LEU A 10 4.72 -41.55 29.06
C LEU A 10 3.54 -41.11 28.17
N VAL A 11 2.34 -41.62 28.44
CA VAL A 11 1.11 -41.26 27.71
C VAL A 11 0.70 -39.82 28.01
N ILE A 12 0.80 -39.38 29.27
CA ILE A 12 0.44 -38.01 29.68
C ILE A 12 1.44 -36.98 29.11
N PHE A 13 2.75 -37.28 29.12
CA PHE A 13 3.75 -36.38 28.55
C PHE A 13 3.67 -36.33 27.01
N GLY A 14 3.33 -37.45 26.35
CA GLY A 14 3.12 -37.50 24.90
C GLY A 14 1.88 -36.73 24.42
N TRP A 15 0.82 -36.69 25.23
CA TRP A 15 -0.41 -35.96 24.88
C TRP A 15 -0.29 -34.44 25.05
N CYS A 16 0.60 -33.98 25.93
CA CYS A 16 0.83 -32.56 26.20
C CYS A 16 1.57 -31.83 25.06
N GLY A 17 2.41 -32.55 24.31
CA GLY A 17 3.22 -31.96 23.23
C GLY A 17 2.47 -31.63 21.93
N LEU A 18 1.26 -32.16 21.74
CA LEU A 18 0.48 -32.02 20.50
C LEU A 18 -0.56 -30.89 20.54
N HIS A 19 -0.71 -30.18 21.65
CA HIS A 19 -1.58 -28.99 21.75
C HIS A 19 -0.85 -27.72 21.29
N GLN A 20 -0.18 -27.79 20.15
CA GLN A 20 0.22 -26.57 19.43
C GLN A 20 -0.99 -26.10 18.65
N SER A 21 -1.81 -25.26 19.30
CA SER A 21 -2.84 -24.48 18.64
C SER A 21 -2.17 -23.60 17.57
N ALA A 22 -2.20 -24.06 16.33
CA ALA A 22 -1.78 -23.28 15.17
C ALA A 22 -2.80 -22.16 14.92
N GLY A 23 -2.81 -21.16 15.79
CA GLY A 23 -3.52 -19.90 15.63
C GLY A 23 -2.50 -18.81 15.43
N LEU A 24 -1.84 -18.80 14.28
CA LEU A 24 -1.05 -17.65 13.82
C LEU A 24 -2.00 -16.46 13.71
N ALA A 25 -1.95 -15.57 14.71
CA ALA A 25 -2.57 -14.24 14.80
C ALA A 25 -3.45 -13.84 13.60
N LEU A 26 -4.62 -14.48 13.47
CA LEU A 26 -5.62 -14.03 12.50
C LEU A 26 -6.22 -12.73 13.03
N PRO A 27 -6.42 -11.72 12.17
CA PRO A 27 -7.12 -10.51 12.57
C PRO A 27 -8.53 -10.88 13.08
N PRO A 28 -9.10 -10.10 14.00
CA PRO A 28 -10.45 -10.33 14.51
C PRO A 28 -11.47 -10.50 13.36
N PRO A 29 -12.48 -11.37 13.52
CA PRO A 29 -13.44 -11.69 12.45
C PRO A 29 -14.23 -10.49 11.91
N ASP A 30 -14.33 -9.42 12.70
CA ASP A 30 -15.03 -8.18 12.36
C ASP A 30 -14.15 -7.20 11.57
N GLU A 31 -12.85 -7.48 11.42
CA GLU A 31 -11.92 -6.65 10.67
C GLU A 31 -12.00 -6.98 9.18
N ILE A 32 -12.22 -5.95 8.36
CA ILE A 32 -12.30 -6.09 6.91
C ILE A 32 -10.90 -6.47 6.40
N PRO A 33 -10.75 -7.56 5.62
CA PRO A 33 -9.47 -7.95 5.07
C PRO A 33 -8.84 -6.83 4.23
N GLU A 34 -7.52 -6.66 4.33
CA GLU A 34 -6.79 -5.63 3.57
C GLU A 34 -6.97 -5.79 2.05
N GLU A 35 -7.16 -7.01 1.55
CA GLU A 35 -7.42 -7.30 0.15
C GLU A 35 -8.75 -6.73 -0.32
N VAL A 36 -9.73 -6.59 0.58
CA VAL A 36 -11.02 -5.94 0.27
C VAL A 36 -10.83 -4.42 0.24
N LEU A 37 -10.15 -3.85 1.24
CA LEU A 37 -9.88 -2.41 1.32
C LEU A 37 -9.00 -1.91 0.15
N ARG A 38 -8.05 -2.72 -0.33
CA ARG A 38 -7.24 -2.41 -1.52
C ARG A 38 -8.06 -2.25 -2.80
N ASN A 39 -9.19 -2.92 -2.87
CA ASN A 39 -10.08 -2.90 -4.04
C ASN A 39 -11.22 -1.90 -3.88
N GLU A 40 -11.33 -1.23 -2.74
CA GLU A 40 -12.31 -0.18 -2.51
C GLU A 40 -11.95 1.06 -3.34
N ILE A 41 -12.88 1.48 -4.19
CA ILE A 41 -12.71 2.69 -5.00
C ILE A 41 -13.10 3.87 -4.11
N ILE A 42 -12.09 4.57 -3.58
CA ILE A 42 -12.29 5.79 -2.79
C ILE A 42 -12.81 6.88 -3.73
N LEU A 43 -14.13 7.06 -3.75
CA LEU A 43 -14.81 8.09 -4.55
C LEU A 43 -15.11 9.36 -3.75
N GLU A 44 -14.97 9.28 -2.43
CA GLU A 44 -15.24 10.37 -1.50
C GLU A 44 -14.00 11.25 -1.35
N GLY A 45 -14.20 12.56 -1.41
CA GLY A 45 -13.14 13.56 -1.26
C GLY A 45 -13.56 14.67 -0.32
N ILE A 46 -12.61 15.53 0.04
CA ILE A 46 -12.88 16.74 0.83
C ILE A 46 -12.67 17.95 -0.08
N SER A 47 -13.59 18.92 -0.03
CA SER A 47 -13.46 20.16 -0.78
C SER A 47 -12.22 20.93 -0.31
N PRO A 48 -11.30 21.33 -1.22
CA PRO A 48 -10.08 22.06 -0.84
C PRO A 48 -10.37 23.47 -0.31
N ILE A 49 -11.58 24.00 -0.54
CA ILE A 49 -11.96 25.36 -0.16
C ILE A 49 -12.80 25.34 1.12
N SER A 50 -13.82 24.49 1.20
CA SER A 50 -14.77 24.46 2.34
C SER A 50 -14.45 23.40 3.40
N GLY A 51 -13.65 22.37 3.08
CA GLY A 51 -13.39 21.25 3.99
C GLY A 51 -14.58 20.30 4.17
N GLU A 52 -15.66 20.48 3.40
CA GLU A 52 -16.84 19.62 3.45
C GLU A 52 -16.65 18.35 2.60
N PRO A 53 -17.32 17.24 2.94
CA PRO A 53 -17.30 16.03 2.14
C PRO A 53 -17.95 16.28 0.78
N LEU A 54 -17.27 15.86 -0.29
CA LEU A 54 -17.74 15.95 -1.66
C LEU A 54 -18.41 14.65 -2.09
N SER A 55 -19.49 14.78 -2.85
CA SER A 55 -20.09 13.64 -3.57
C SER A 55 -19.11 13.11 -4.63
N PRO A 56 -19.13 11.79 -4.93
CA PRO A 56 -18.33 11.20 -6.01
C PRO A 56 -18.36 11.96 -7.34
N ALA A 57 -19.53 12.47 -7.74
CA ALA A 57 -19.69 13.21 -8.98
C ALA A 57 -18.98 14.58 -8.92
N GLU A 58 -19.12 15.29 -7.81
CA GLU A 58 -18.49 16.60 -7.58
C GLU A 58 -16.97 16.47 -7.50
N TYR A 59 -16.48 15.40 -6.86
CA TYR A 59 -15.06 15.08 -6.80
C TYR A 59 -14.50 14.79 -8.20
N ALA A 60 -15.20 14.02 -9.03
CA ALA A 60 -14.80 13.74 -10.40
C ALA A 60 -14.72 15.02 -11.26
N GLU A 61 -15.71 15.91 -11.14
CA GLU A 61 -15.69 17.21 -11.82
C GLU A 61 -14.55 18.10 -11.35
N LEU A 62 -14.28 18.14 -10.04
CA LEU A 62 -13.17 18.91 -9.48
C LEU A 62 -11.83 18.42 -10.04
N GLN A 63 -11.63 17.11 -10.09
CA GLN A 63 -10.40 16.51 -10.64
C GLN A 63 -10.24 16.82 -12.12
N ALA A 64 -11.31 16.78 -12.91
CA ALA A 64 -11.27 17.17 -14.32
C ALA A 64 -10.83 18.64 -14.49
N ARG A 65 -11.38 19.55 -13.68
CA ARG A 65 -11.01 20.98 -13.70
C ARG A 65 -9.55 21.22 -13.28
N LEU A 66 -9.06 20.46 -12.29
CA LEU A 66 -7.66 20.56 -11.85
C LEU A 66 -6.68 20.03 -12.90
N ALA A 67 -7.07 19.01 -13.66
CA ALA A 67 -6.27 18.48 -14.76
C ALA A 67 -6.11 19.49 -15.91
N GLU A 68 -7.11 20.36 -16.12
CA GLU A 68 -7.10 21.42 -17.14
C GLU A 68 -6.33 22.68 -16.74
N SER A 69 -5.56 22.64 -15.64
CA SER A 69 -4.79 23.80 -15.14
C SER A 69 -4.05 24.53 -16.28
N PRO A 70 -4.36 25.82 -16.53
CA PRO A 70 -3.70 26.59 -17.58
C PRO A 70 -2.24 26.91 -17.20
N PHE A 71 -1.88 26.72 -15.92
CA PHE A 71 -0.53 26.93 -15.43
C PHE A 71 0.30 25.67 -15.61
N PRO A 72 1.53 25.79 -16.13
CA PRO A 72 2.43 24.65 -16.23
C PRO A 72 2.69 24.08 -14.84
N PRO A 73 2.86 22.75 -14.72
CA PRO A 73 3.18 22.11 -13.45
C PRO A 73 4.41 22.78 -12.84
N GLN A 74 4.32 23.17 -11.56
CA GLN A 74 5.41 23.84 -10.86
C GLN A 74 6.50 22.81 -10.53
N VAL A 75 7.41 22.60 -11.48
CA VAL A 75 8.58 21.74 -11.31
C VAL A 75 9.70 22.58 -10.69
N ASN A 76 10.41 22.01 -9.70
CA ASN A 76 11.57 22.66 -9.10
C ASN A 76 12.56 23.13 -10.19
N PRO A 77 13.00 24.39 -10.19
CA PRO A 77 13.85 24.94 -11.25
C PRO A 77 15.14 24.12 -11.47
N LYS A 78 15.70 23.55 -10.40
CA LYS A 78 16.89 22.68 -10.49
C LYS A 78 16.62 21.38 -11.26
N ILE A 79 15.41 20.82 -11.16
CA ILE A 79 15.01 19.64 -11.92
C ILE A 79 14.84 20.00 -13.39
N GLN A 80 14.24 21.15 -13.70
CA GLN A 80 14.09 21.62 -15.09
C GLN A 80 15.46 21.79 -15.77
N GLU A 81 16.42 22.40 -15.07
CA GLU A 81 17.80 22.55 -15.54
C GLU A 81 18.46 21.19 -15.79
N LEU A 82 18.31 20.25 -14.85
CA LEU A 82 18.88 18.91 -14.96
C LEU A 82 18.33 18.17 -16.19
N VAL A 83 17.01 18.27 -16.44
CA VAL A 83 16.37 17.69 -17.63
C VAL A 83 16.93 18.31 -18.92
N LEU A 84 17.12 19.63 -18.96
CA LEU A 84 17.73 20.31 -20.10
C LEU A 84 19.15 19.79 -20.38
N LEU A 85 19.99 19.70 -19.35
CA LEU A 85 21.37 19.19 -19.46
C LEU A 85 21.40 17.73 -19.94
N LEU A 86 20.48 16.89 -19.47
CA LEU A 86 20.36 15.51 -19.93
C LEU A 86 19.94 15.43 -21.40
N ASN A 87 19.02 16.29 -21.85
CA ASN A 87 18.61 16.34 -23.25
C ASN A 87 19.77 16.80 -24.16
N ILE A 88 20.54 17.81 -23.74
CA ILE A 88 21.75 18.24 -24.44
C ILE A 88 22.77 17.09 -24.50
N ARG A 89 23.03 16.41 -23.38
CA ARG A 89 23.94 15.25 -23.35
C ARG A 89 23.50 14.16 -24.31
N LYS A 90 22.21 13.80 -24.32
CA LYS A 90 21.65 12.80 -25.25
C LYS A 90 21.82 13.23 -26.70
N PHE A 91 21.58 14.51 -27.00
CA PHE A 91 21.78 15.06 -28.34
C PHE A 91 23.25 14.97 -28.78
N LEU A 92 24.19 15.32 -27.90
CA LEU A 92 25.62 15.19 -28.18
C LEU A 92 26.03 13.73 -28.41
N GLN A 93 25.51 12.79 -27.60
CA GLN A 93 25.75 11.36 -27.79
C GLN A 93 25.29 10.83 -29.16
N ILE A 94 24.25 11.42 -29.76
CA ILE A 94 23.81 11.07 -31.11
C ILE A 94 24.84 11.53 -32.15
N LEU A 95 25.42 12.73 -31.96
CA LEU A 95 26.37 13.31 -32.90
C LEU A 95 27.80 12.76 -32.76
N THR A 96 28.17 12.30 -31.57
CA THR A 96 29.50 11.73 -31.30
C THR A 96 29.35 10.26 -30.87
N PRO A 97 29.38 9.30 -31.82
CA PRO A 97 29.18 7.88 -31.54
C PRO A 97 30.44 7.20 -30.96
N PHE A 98 31.21 7.90 -30.13
CA PHE A 98 32.48 7.44 -29.56
C PHE A 98 32.49 7.57 -28.03
#